data_AF-A0A838HJ30-F1
#
_entry.id   AF-A0A838HJ30-F1
#
_cell.length_a   1.000
_cell.length_b   1.000
_cell.length_c   1.000
_cell.angle_alpha   90.00
_cell.angle_beta   90.00
_cell.angle_gamma   90.00
#
_symmetry.space_group_name_H-M   'P 1'
#
loop_
_entity.id
_entity.type
_entity.pdbx_description
1 polymer ?
#
loop_
_entity_poly.entity_id
_entity_poly.type
_entity_poly.pdbx_seq_one_letter_code
_entity_poly.pdbx_strand_id
1 'polypeptide(L)' 'VHEYQSFCVLKSPRGFMEGQYFFVRPDESTFAADIPRFDLDATEAVGPAT' A
#
# COMPACT_ATOMS: atom_id res chain seq x y z
N VAL A 1 15.05 -7.57 5.23
CA VAL A 1 13.95 -6.73 4.72
C VAL A 1 13.38 -7.45 3.51
N HIS A 2 12.05 -7.58 3.41
CA HIS A 2 11.38 -8.07 2.21
C HIS A 2 10.68 -6.88 1.57
N GLU A 3 10.98 -6.63 0.30
CA GLU A 3 10.47 -5.49 -0.45
C GLU A 3 9.83 -6.00 -1.74
N TYR A 4 8.62 -5.52 -2.01
CA TYR A 4 7.87 -5.84 -3.23
C TYR A 4 7.12 -4.59 -3.69
N GLN A 5 6.79 -4.54 -4.98
CA GLN A 5 6.02 -3.44 -5.57
C GLN A 5 4.75 -3.98 -6.24
N SER A 6 3.67 -3.23 -6.11
CA SER A 6 2.38 -3.51 -6.74
C SER A 6 1.72 -2.19 -7.14
N PHE A 7 0.53 -2.24 -7.74
CA PHE A 7 -0.20 -1.05 -8.18
C PHE A 7 -1.71 -1.20 -8.01
N CYS A 8 -2.43 -0.07 -7.96
CA CYS A 8 -3.88 0.00 -7.85
C CYS A 8 -4.42 1.00 -8.87
N VAL A 9 -5.37 0.57 -9.72
CA VAL A 9 -6.01 1.44 -10.71
C VAL A 9 -7.33 1.96 -10.16
N LEU A 10 -7.47 3.29 -10.10
CA LEU A 10 -8.66 3.96 -9.62
C LEU A 10 -9.42 4.65 -10.74
N LYS A 11 -10.75 4.75 -10.60
CA LYS A 11 -11.59 5.59 -11.48
C LYS A 11 -11.49 7.09 -11.16
N SER A 12 -11.06 7.42 -9.95
CA SER A 12 -10.89 8.78 -9.43
C SER A 12 -9.41 9.17 -9.47
N PRO A 13 -9.06 10.46 -9.70
CA PRO A 13 -7.68 10.94 -9.62
C PRO A 13 -7.13 10.95 -8.17
N ARG A 14 -7.99 10.77 -7.17
CA ARG A 14 -7.62 10.68 -5.75
C ARG A 14 -8.30 9.50 -5.06
N GLY A 15 -7.58 8.88 -4.14
CA GLY A 15 -8.07 7.84 -3.25
C GLY A 15 -7.08 7.59 -2.11
N PHE A 16 -7.32 6.55 -1.32
CA PHE A 16 -6.40 6.11 -0.28
C PHE A 16 -6.35 4.58 -0.25
N MET A 17 -5.28 4.04 0.32
CA MET A 17 -5.14 2.62 0.61
C MET A 17 -4.80 2.42 2.08
N GLU A 18 -5.37 1.37 2.67
CA GLU A 18 -5.08 0.89 4.02
C GLU A 18 -5.35 -0.62 4.05
N GLY A 19 -4.85 -1.32 5.06
CA GLY A 19 -5.03 -2.77 5.14
C GLY A 19 -4.24 -3.41 6.25
N GLN A 20 -4.08 -4.74 6.18
CA GLN A 20 -3.34 -5.51 7.16
C GLN A 20 -2.59 -6.66 6.48
N TYR A 21 -1.43 -7.00 7.02
CA TYR A 21 -0.74 -8.26 6.74
C TYR A 21 -0.96 -9.22 7.92
N PHE A 22 -1.31 -10.47 7.62
CA PHE A 22 -1.46 -11.52 8.62
C PHE A 22 -0.20 -12.38 8.66
N PHE A 23 0.49 -12.33 9.79
CA PHE A 23 1.73 -13.05 10.02
C PHE A 23 1.52 -14.24 10.95
N VAL A 24 2.34 -15.28 10.75
CA VAL A 24 2.44 -16.46 11.62
C VAL A 24 3.85 -16.47 12.22
N ARG A 25 3.94 -16.67 13.53
CA ARG A 25 5.21 -16.83 14.24
C ARG A 25 5.65 -18.30 14.24
N PRO A 26 6.92 -18.61 14.56
CA PRO A 26 7.38 -20.00 14.68
C PRO A 26 6.64 -20.83 15.73
N ASP A 27 6.03 -20.19 16.73
CA ASP A 27 5.19 -20.83 17.76
C ASP A 27 3.73 -21.02 17.32
N GLU A 28 3.44 -20.88 16.02
CA GLU A 28 2.13 -20.97 15.39
C GLU A 28 1.13 -19.87 15.77
N SER A 29 1.49 -18.96 16.68
CA SER A 29 0.65 -17.80 16.99
C SER A 29 0.58 -16.84 15.80
N THR A 30 -0.54 -16.12 15.70
CA THR A 30 -0.77 -15.15 14.62
C THR A 30 -0.75 -13.71 15.14
N PHE A 31 -0.46 -12.77 14.25
CA PHE A 31 -0.71 -11.35 14.49
C PHE A 31 -0.99 -10.61 13.19
N ALA A 32 -1.75 -9.53 13.29
CA ALA A 32 -1.95 -8.58 12.20
C ALA A 32 -0.93 -7.44 12.33
N ALA A 33 -0.30 -7.08 11.22
CA ALA A 33 0.47 -5.86 11.09
C ALA A 33 -0.32 -4.86 10.23
N ASP A 34 -0.59 -3.68 10.78
CA ASP A 34 -1.38 -2.67 10.09
C ASP A 34 -0.56 -2.02 8.97
N ILE A 35 -1.23 -1.80 7.83
CA ILE A 35 -0.79 -0.90 6.77
C ILE A 35 -1.53 0.41 7.02
N PRO A 36 -0.85 1.45 7.54
CA PRO A 36 -1.48 2.74 7.80
C PRO A 36 -2.05 3.32 6.51
N ARG A 37 -3.11 4.13 6.64
CA ARG A 37 -3.68 4.82 5.49
C ARG A 37 -2.64 5.72 4.82
N PHE A 38 -2.55 5.63 3.50
CA PHE A 38 -1.78 6.54 2.68
C PHE A 38 -2.59 6.98 1.45
N ASP A 39 -2.32 8.19 0.98
CA ASP A 39 -3.04 8.79 -0.15
C ASP A 39 -2.45 8.37 -1.49
N LEU A 40 -3.33 8.21 -2.47
CA LEU A 40 -3.00 8.06 -3.89
C LEU A 40 -3.50 9.31 -4.61
N ASP A 41 -2.59 10.12 -5.14
CA ASP A 41 -2.92 11.36 -5.87
C ASP A 41 -2.25 11.39 -7.25
N ALA A 42 -3.06 11.43 -8.30
CA ALA A 42 -2.60 11.55 -9.68
C ALA A 42 -2.30 13.00 -10.10
N THR A 43 -2.70 14.00 -9.31
CA THR A 43 -2.45 15.43 -9.58
C THR A 43 -1.05 15.88 -9.16
N GLU A 44 -0.37 15.09 -8.31
CA GLU A 44 1.01 15.35 -7.88
C GLU A 44 2.05 14.58 -8.71
N ALA A 45 1.65 13.91 -9.80
CA ALA A 45 2.57 13.17 -10.65
C ALA A 45 3.54 14.11 -11.40
N VAL A 46 4.62 14.50 -10.73
CA VAL A 46 5.80 15.11 -11.34
C VAL A 46 6.61 14.00 -12.02
N GLY A 47 6.37 13.80 -13.32
CA GLY A 47 7.22 13.07 -14.27
C GLY A 47 7.42 13.94 -15.53
N PRO A 48 8.52 13.79 -16.28
CA PRO A 48 9.09 14.88 -17.07
C PRO A 48 8.14 15.32 -18.19
N ALA A 49 8.06 16.64 -18.38
CA ALA A 49 7.47 17.24 -19.57
C ALA A 49 8.24 16.72 -20.80
N THR A 50 7.58 15.91 -21.62
CA THR A 50 7.93 15.67 -23.03
C THR A 50 7.29 16.71 -23.91
#